data_AF-A0A1Q9G7Q8-F1
#
_entry.id   AF-A0A1Q9G7Q8-F1
#
_cell.length_a   1.000
_cell.length_b   1.000
_cell.length_c   1.000
_cell.angle_alpha   90.00
_cell.angle_beta   90.00
_cell.angle_gamma   90.00
#
_symmetry.space_group_name_H-M   'P 1'
#
loop_
_entity.id
_entity.type
_entity.pdbx_description
1 polymer ?
#
loop_
_entity_poly.entity_id
_entity_poly.type
_entity_poly.pdbx_seq_one_letter_code
_entity_poly.pdbx_strand_id
1 'polypeptide(L)' 'MTNIPSEILKEMRMGEVREIRNRLLVEADRLVNKAEDKGLDSTPQRQYRDWLRDVPETYKDNPEAVEWKEPPLPQPSA' A
#
# COMPACT_ATOMS: atom_id res chain seq x y z
N MET A 1 -14.34 -7.31 -32.43
CA MET A 1 -13.76 -7.40 -31.07
C MET A 1 -12.41 -6.72 -31.11
N THR A 2 -12.23 -5.63 -30.38
CA THR A 2 -10.94 -4.91 -30.32
C THR A 2 -10.01 -5.70 -29.41
N ASN A 3 -8.91 -6.22 -29.96
CA ASN A 3 -7.88 -6.88 -29.16
C ASN A 3 -7.05 -5.80 -28.48
N ILE A 4 -7.19 -5.64 -27.16
CA ILE A 4 -6.39 -4.66 -26.42
C ILE A 4 -4.98 -5.26 -26.23
N PRO A 5 -3.91 -4.55 -26.63
CA PRO A 5 -2.54 -4.99 -26.39
C PRO A 5 -2.26 -5.28 -24.91
N SER A 6 -1.49 -6.33 -24.62
CA SER A 6 -1.11 -6.76 -23.27
C SER A 6 -0.44 -5.65 -22.46
N GLU A 7 0.40 -4.83 -23.11
CA GLU A 7 1.07 -3.69 -22.47
C GLU A 7 0.08 -2.64 -21.97
N ILE A 8 -1.00 -2.40 -22.72
CA ILE A 8 -2.05 -1.45 -22.30
C ILE A 8 -2.79 -2.00 -21.09
N LEU A 9 -3.12 -3.29 -21.07
CA LEU A 9 -3.75 -3.94 -19.91
C LEU A 9 -2.84 -3.88 -18.67
N LYS A 10 -1.53 -4.12 -18.84
CA LYS A 10 -0.53 -4.03 -17.78
C LYS A 10 -0.47 -2.62 -17.20
N GLU A 11 -0.39 -1.59 -18.04
CA GLU A 11 -0.34 -0.19 -17.58
C GLU A 11 -1.64 0.25 -16.90
N MET A 12 -2.81 -0.17 -17.41
CA MET A 12 -4.09 0.09 -16.76
C MET A 12 -4.12 -0.48 -15.34
N ARG A 13 -3.68 -1.72 -15.16
CA ARG A 13 -3.62 -2.34 -13.82
C ARG A 13 -2.56 -1.74 -12.92
N MET A 14 -1.42 -1.31 -13.48
CA MET A 14 -0.45 -0.54 -12.71
C MET A 14 -1.04 0.81 -12.26
N GLY A 15 -1.94 1.41 -13.05
CA GLY A 15 -2.77 2.54 -12.63
C GLY A 15 -3.56 2.23 -11.37
N GLU A 16 -4.35 1.14 -11.38
CA GLU A 16 -5.15 0.69 -10.23
C GLU A 16 -4.27 0.42 -8.99
N VAL A 17 -3.13 -0.25 -9.16
CA VAL A 17 -2.17 -0.52 -8.07
C VAL A 17 -1.69 0.79 -7.45
N ARG A 18 -1.34 1.80 -8.26
CA ARG A 18 -0.89 3.11 -7.77
C ARG A 18 -2.01 3.85 -7.03
N GLU A 19 -3.25 3.76 -7.49
CA GLU A 19 -4.43 4.37 -6.85
C GLU A 19 -4.73 3.74 -5.49
N ILE A 20 -4.78 2.41 -5.42
CA ILE A 20 -4.99 1.67 -4.16
C ILE A 20 -3.87 2.01 -3.17
N ARG A 21 -2.61 1.95 -3.63
CA ARG A 21 -1.42 2.33 -2.84
C ARG A 21 -1.55 3.74 -2.26
N ASN A 22 -1.95 4.72 -3.06
CA ASN A 22 -2.09 6.11 -2.58
C ASN A 22 -3.14 6.24 -1.48
N ARG A 23 -4.30 5.57 -1.63
CA ARG A 23 -5.34 5.53 -0.59
C ARG A 23 -4.86 4.87 0.70
N LEU A 24 -4.14 3.75 0.59
CA LEU A 24 -3.60 3.05 1.76
C LEU A 24 -2.48 3.84 2.45
N LEU A 25 -1.65 4.59 1.71
CA LEU A 25 -0.64 5.47 2.29
C LEU A 25 -1.26 6.55 3.18
N VAL A 26 -2.34 7.18 2.73
CA VAL A 26 -3.07 8.18 3.52
C VAL A 26 -3.60 7.57 4.82
N GLU A 27 -4.14 6.36 4.76
CA GLU A 27 -4.61 5.67 5.97
C GLU A 27 -3.46 5.28 6.90
N ALA A 28 -2.34 4.78 6.34
CA ALA A 28 -1.15 4.47 7.12
C ALA A 28 -0.60 5.71 7.85
N ASP A 29 -0.56 6.88 7.20
CA ASP A 29 -0.16 8.14 7.83
C ASP A 29 -1.09 8.53 8.99
N ARG A 30 -2.42 8.36 8.82
CA ARG A 30 -3.38 8.60 9.90
C ARG A 30 -3.16 7.65 11.08
N LEU A 31 -2.84 6.39 10.81
CA LEU A 31 -2.57 5.40 11.85
C LEU A 31 -1.28 5.71 12.62
N VAL A 32 -0.22 6.18 11.94
CA VAL A 32 1.00 6.67 12.58
C VAL A 32 0.67 7.81 13.55
N ASN A 33 -0.02 8.85 13.07
CA ASN A 33 -0.38 10.00 13.91
C ASN A 33 -1.26 9.56 15.10
N LYS A 34 -2.26 8.70 14.86
CA LYS A 34 -3.15 8.19 15.92
C LYS A 34 -2.41 7.37 16.98
N ALA A 35 -1.38 6.62 16.61
CA ALA A 35 -0.56 5.89 17.56
C ALA A 35 0.29 6.86 18.39
N GLU A 36 0.91 7.86 17.75
CA GLU A 36 1.72 8.89 18.41
C GLU A 36 0.91 9.75 19.38
N ASP A 37 -0.28 10.19 18.98
CA ASP A 37 -1.21 10.95 19.83
C ASP A 37 -1.60 10.20 21.11
N LYS A 38 -1.57 8.86 21.05
CA LYS A 38 -1.88 7.96 22.17
C LYS A 38 -0.66 7.51 22.96
N GLY A 39 0.55 7.95 22.60
CA GLY A 39 1.80 7.47 23.19
C GLY A 39 2.08 5.98 22.93
N LEU A 40 1.50 5.42 21.87
CA LEU A 40 1.70 4.03 21.43
C LEU A 40 2.87 3.93 20.43
N ASP A 41 3.38 2.72 20.22
CA ASP A 41 4.41 2.50 19.22
C ASP A 41 3.82 2.59 17.81
N SER A 42 4.30 3.56 17.03
CA SER A 42 3.92 3.80 15.64
C SER A 42 4.84 3.11 14.62
N THR A 43 5.84 2.35 15.08
CA THR A 43 6.80 1.63 14.22
C THR A 43 6.13 0.64 13.28
N PRO A 44 5.15 -0.19 13.69
CA PRO A 44 4.47 -1.10 12.77
C PRO A 44 3.74 -0.37 11.64
N GLN A 45 3.10 0.77 11.95
CA GLN A 45 2.39 1.58 10.95
C GLN A 45 3.37 2.23 9.96
N ARG A 46 4.54 2.67 10.42
CA ARG A 46 5.62 3.16 9.53
C ARG A 46 6.14 2.07 8.60
N GLN A 47 6.40 0.86 9.12
CA GLN A 47 6.82 -0.29 8.32
C GLN A 47 5.77 -0.68 7.27
N TYR A 48 4.48 -0.63 7.64
CA TYR A 48 3.39 -0.84 6.70
C TYR A 48 3.37 0.22 5.58
N ARG A 49 3.58 1.49 5.93
CA ARG A 49 3.70 2.58 4.95
C ARG A 49 4.87 2.39 3.99
N ASP A 50 6.01 1.94 4.48
CA ASP A 50 7.19 1.70 3.62
C ASP A 50 6.94 0.50 2.70
N TRP A 51 6.34 -0.59 3.20
CA TRP A 51 5.90 -1.71 2.36
C TRP A 51 4.97 -1.24 1.23
N LEU A 52 3.99 -0.36 1.52
CA LEU A 52 3.10 0.20 0.51
C LEU A 52 3.84 1.01 -0.57
N ARG A 53 4.93 1.71 -0.23
CA ARG A 53 5.74 2.46 -1.19
C ARG A 53 6.46 1.54 -2.17
N ASP A 54 6.86 0.36 -1.69
CA ASP A 54 7.61 -0.62 -2.47
C ASP A 54 6.72 -1.48 -3.39
N VAL A 55 5.40 -1.55 -3.12
CA VAL A 55 4.46 -2.40 -3.88
C VAL A 55 4.52 -2.15 -5.40
N PRO A 56 4.42 -0.91 -5.93
CA PRO A 56 4.36 -0.73 -7.38
C PRO A 56 5.64 -1.17 -8.11
N GLU A 57 6.80 -1.03 -7.48
CA GLU A 57 8.06 -1.51 -8.06
C GLU A 57 8.16 -3.04 -7.95
N THR A 58 7.78 -3.60 -6.81
CA THR A 58 7.80 -5.05 -6.55
C THR A 58 6.91 -5.83 -7.52
N TYR A 59 5.75 -5.28 -7.87
CA TYR A 59 4.74 -5.95 -8.70
C TYR A 59 4.65 -5.39 -10.13
N LYS A 60 5.64 -4.61 -10.56
CA LYS A 60 5.63 -3.96 -11.88
C LYS A 60 5.42 -4.94 -13.04
N ASP A 61 5.88 -6.18 -12.91
CA ASP A 61 5.76 -7.21 -13.94
C ASP A 61 4.51 -8.07 -13.83
N ASN A 62 3.88 -8.10 -12.65
CA ASN A 62 2.65 -8.85 -12.41
C ASN A 62 1.73 -8.12 -11.41
N PRO A 63 1.01 -7.07 -11.83
CA PRO A 63 0.16 -6.29 -10.95
C PRO A 63 -1.04 -7.08 -10.37
N GLU A 64 -1.45 -8.21 -10.96
CA GLU A 64 -2.55 -9.03 -10.40
C GLU A 64 -2.14 -9.79 -9.15
N ALA A 65 -0.83 -10.03 -8.96
CA ALA A 65 -0.32 -10.75 -7.81
C ALA A 65 -0.21 -9.89 -6.55
N VAL A 66 -0.61 -8.61 -6.61
CA VAL A 66 -0.57 -7.74 -5.43
C VAL A 66 -1.57 -8.22 -4.40
N GLU A 67 -1.05 -8.78 -3.31
CA GLU A 67 -1.82 -9.12 -2.12
C GLU A 67 -1.72 -7.98 -1.10
N TRP A 68 -2.76 -7.16 -1.02
CA TRP A 68 -2.80 -6.04 -0.09
C TRP A 68 -2.88 -6.53 1.36
N LYS A 69 -1.88 -6.15 2.16
CA LYS A 69 -1.87 -6.45 3.59
C LYS A 69 -2.83 -5.51 4.34
N GLU A 70 -3.49 -6.06 5.35
CA GLU A 70 -4.22 -5.26 6.33
C GLU A 70 -3.25 -4.41 7.17
N PRO A 71 -3.64 -3.19 7.56
CA PRO A 71 -2.82 -2.35 8.41
C PRO A 71 -2.64 -2.99 9.80
N PRO A 72 -1.45 -2.83 10.42
CA PRO A 72 -1.20 -3.37 11.74
C PRO A 72 -2.00 -2.61 12.81
N LEU A 73 -2.51 -3.35 13.80
CA LEU A 73 -3.14 -2.75 14.98
C LEU A 73 -2.10 -1.96 15.79
N PRO A 74 -2.49 -0.82 16.39
CA PRO A 74 -1.63 -0.11 17.33
C PRO A 74 -1.27 -1.01 18.51
N GLN A 75 0.02 -1.07 18.85
CA GLN A 75 0.53 -1.84 19.98
C GLN A 75 0.96 -0.90 21.10
N PRO A 76 0.81 -1.28 22.38
CA PRO A 76 1.41 -0.53 23.47
C PRO A 76 2.92 -0.47 23.31
N SER A 77 3.50 0.69 23.62
CA SER A 77 4.94 0.87 23.70
C SER A 77 5.48 -0.07 24.79
N ALA A 78 6.50 -0.88 24.46
CA ALA A 78 7.13 -1.84 25.37
C ALA A 78 8.00 -1.16 26.43
#